data_AF-A0A1Q7D193-F1
#
_entry.id   AF-A0A1Q7D193-F1
#
_cell.length_a   1.000
_cell.length_b   1.000
_cell.length_c   1.000
_cell.angle_alpha   90.00
_cell.angle_beta   90.00
_cell.angle_gamma   90.00
#
_symmetry.space_group_name_H-M   'P 1'
#
loop_
_entity.id
_entity.type
_entity.pdbx_description
1 polymer ?
#
loop_
_entity_poly.entity_id
_entity_poly.type
_entity_poly.pdbx_seq_one_letter_code
_entity_poly.pdbx_strand_id
1 'polypeptide(L)'
;MPSVPQIGGDLKCSQGDHGYEDPQAGWGFCYPAGWRYVERSQASQSPPGLDLTFDITDATCASPAAGGAPQCSADAGLFGFMIISTYERGSSADLTSWIDSNLPHPPSSDTISWGNSVQAFRLADGRRIALTPHHVVILELHASPLDLETQMSSRLATWKFSY
;
A
#
# COMPACT_ATOMS: atom_id res chain seq x y z
N MET A 1 18.65 11.38 4.58
CA MET A 1 17.82 10.35 3.93
C MET A 1 16.80 11.05 3.05
N PRO A 2 16.67 10.70 1.77
CA PRO A 2 15.61 11.27 0.95
C PRO A 2 14.28 10.61 1.35
N SER A 3 13.37 11.40 1.92
CA SER A 3 11.94 11.09 1.95
C SER A 3 11.39 11.33 0.55
N VAL A 4 10.71 10.35 -0.04
CA VAL A 4 10.14 10.49 -1.39
C VAL A 4 9.13 11.65 -1.42
N PRO A 5 9.11 12.48 -2.48
CA PRO A 5 8.15 13.59 -2.59
C PRO A 5 6.71 13.07 -2.55
N GLN A 6 5.87 13.74 -1.76
CA GLN A 6 4.43 13.50 -1.69
C GLN A 6 3.79 13.99 -3.00
N ILE A 7 3.31 13.07 -3.82
CA ILE A 7 2.67 13.35 -5.11
C ILE A 7 1.34 12.60 -5.10
N GLY A 8 0.23 13.32 -5.30
CA GLY A 8 -1.11 12.75 -5.18
C GLY A 8 -2.22 13.67 -5.68
N GLY A 9 -1.98 14.39 -6.79
CA GLY A 9 -2.88 15.43 -7.29
C GLY A 9 -4.29 14.93 -7.65
N ASP A 10 -4.43 13.63 -7.96
CA ASP A 10 -5.71 13.01 -8.32
C ASP A 10 -6.27 12.06 -7.26
N LEU A 11 -5.50 11.78 -6.19
CA LEU A 11 -5.94 10.93 -5.10
C LEU A 11 -6.90 11.72 -4.21
N LYS A 12 -8.11 11.18 -3.98
CA LYS A 12 -9.13 11.80 -3.11
C LYS A 12 -8.79 11.58 -1.63
N CYS A 13 -7.60 12.04 -1.20
CA CYS A 13 -7.15 11.91 0.17
C CYS A 13 -8.02 12.70 1.13
N SER A 14 -8.32 12.11 2.28
CA SER A 14 -9.00 12.81 3.37
C SER A 14 -8.15 13.97 3.89
N GLN A 15 -8.78 14.95 4.52
CA GLN A 15 -8.06 16.05 5.15
C GLN A 15 -7.08 15.52 6.20
N GLY A 16 -5.80 15.83 6.06
CA GLY A 16 -4.74 15.34 6.95
C GLY A 16 -4.10 14.02 6.54
N ASP A 17 -4.48 13.45 5.39
CA ASP A 17 -3.74 12.40 4.73
C ASP A 17 -2.82 12.98 3.63
N HIS A 18 -1.78 12.22 3.30
CA HIS A 18 -0.89 12.51 2.17
C HIS A 18 -1.10 11.47 1.07
N GLY A 19 -0.88 11.89 -0.18
CA GLY A 19 -0.89 11.01 -1.34
C GLY A 19 0.52 10.54 -1.70
N TYR A 20 0.61 9.27 -2.11
CA TYR A 20 1.76 8.70 -2.80
C TYR A 20 1.30 8.15 -4.15
N GLU A 21 2.07 8.40 -5.19
CA GLU A 21 1.85 7.85 -6.53
C GLU A 21 3.19 7.33 -7.06
N ASP A 22 3.16 6.11 -7.61
CA ASP A 22 4.23 5.57 -8.43
C ASP A 22 3.72 5.44 -9.89
N PRO A 23 4.06 6.39 -10.77
CA PRO A 23 3.65 6.35 -12.17
C PRO A 23 4.23 5.17 -12.96
N GLN A 24 5.33 4.57 -12.49
CA GLN A 24 5.93 3.41 -13.14
C GLN A 24 5.21 2.13 -12.74
N ALA A 25 4.86 1.98 -11.46
CA ALA A 25 4.07 0.85 -10.98
C ALA A 25 2.58 0.97 -11.33
N GLY A 26 2.09 2.18 -11.64
CA GLY A 26 0.74 2.41 -12.12
C GLY A 26 -0.31 2.50 -11.02
N TRP A 27 0.09 2.89 -9.82
CA TRP A 27 -0.84 3.04 -8.72
C TRP A 27 -0.43 4.14 -7.75
N GLY A 28 -1.40 4.58 -6.96
CA GLY A 28 -1.20 5.50 -5.86
C GLY A 28 -2.23 5.28 -4.76
N PHE A 29 -1.90 5.75 -3.55
CA PHE A 29 -2.74 5.61 -2.37
C PHE A 29 -2.55 6.77 -1.40
N CYS A 30 -3.55 6.98 -0.53
CA CYS A 30 -3.44 7.92 0.57
C CYS A 30 -2.97 7.21 1.85
N TYR A 31 -2.21 7.93 2.67
CA TYR A 31 -1.68 7.44 3.94
C TYR A 31 -1.65 8.54 5.01
N PRO A 32 -1.56 8.21 6.31
CA PRO A 32 -1.54 9.21 7.38
C PRO A 32 -0.40 10.23 7.21
N ALA A 33 -0.69 11.52 7.38
CA ALA A 33 0.33 12.57 7.21
C ALA A 33 1.56 12.44 8.11
N GLY A 34 1.40 11.74 9.24
CA GLY A 34 2.46 11.54 10.20
C GLY A 34 3.54 10.55 9.79
N TRP A 35 3.25 9.72 8.79
CA TRP A 35 4.17 8.68 8.38
C TRP A 35 5.31 9.21 7.53
N ARG A 36 6.50 8.69 7.81
CA ARG A 36 7.65 8.73 6.91
C ARG A 36 7.96 7.31 6.48
N TYR A 37 8.48 7.17 5.28
CA TYR A 37 8.89 5.88 4.77
C TYR A 37 10.22 5.93 4.04
N VAL A 38 10.87 4.78 4.00
CA VAL A 38 11.96 4.46 3.07
C VAL A 38 11.44 3.39 2.13
N GLU A 39 11.59 3.64 0.84
CA GLU A 39 11.19 2.70 -0.19
C GLU A 39 12.40 1.89 -0.66
N ARG A 40 12.18 0.60 -0.91
CA ARG A 40 13.13 -0.31 -1.56
C ARG A 40 12.42 -1.09 -2.64
N SER A 41 12.97 -1.10 -3.84
CA SER A 41 12.44 -1.81 -4.99
C SER A 41 13.21 -3.10 -5.28
N GLN A 42 12.48 -4.16 -5.64
CA GLN A 42 13.04 -5.43 -6.07
C GLN A 42 12.26 -5.95 -7.27
N ALA A 43 12.94 -6.24 -8.38
CA ALA A 43 12.32 -6.90 -9.52
C ALA A 43 12.06 -8.38 -9.19
N SER A 44 10.86 -8.86 -9.53
CA SER A 44 10.51 -10.28 -9.50
C SER A 44 10.48 -10.83 -10.92
N GLN A 45 10.97 -12.06 -11.10
CA GLN A 45 11.05 -12.73 -12.42
C GLN A 45 9.99 -13.82 -12.61
N SER A 46 9.30 -14.24 -11.54
CA SER A 46 8.34 -15.35 -11.61
C SER A 46 7.23 -15.19 -10.55
N PRO A 47 6.10 -14.55 -10.88
CA PRO A 47 5.81 -13.88 -12.16
C PRO A 47 6.62 -12.58 -12.34
N PRO A 48 6.83 -12.12 -13.59
CA PRO A 48 7.46 -10.83 -13.86
C PRO A 48 6.71 -9.70 -13.14
N GLY A 49 7.47 -8.88 -12.41
CA GLY A 49 6.88 -7.81 -11.64
C GLY A 49 7.87 -7.00 -10.82
N LEU A 50 7.32 -6.20 -9.92
CA LEU A 50 8.02 -5.27 -9.06
C LEU A 50 7.45 -5.38 -7.65
N ASP A 51 8.32 -5.66 -6.69
CA ASP A 51 8.01 -5.60 -5.26
C ASP A 51 8.57 -4.29 -4.69
N LEU A 52 7.68 -3.43 -4.20
CA LEU A 52 8.03 -2.22 -3.47
C LEU A 52 7.81 -2.43 -1.99
N THR A 53 8.89 -2.29 -1.23
CA THR A 53 8.92 -2.40 0.21
C THR A 53 8.95 -1.01 0.84
N PHE A 54 8.04 -0.76 1.77
CA PHE A 54 7.93 0.48 2.53
C PHE A 54 8.25 0.21 4.00
N ASP A 55 9.40 0.73 4.44
CA ASP A 55 9.80 0.78 5.84
C ASP A 55 9.20 2.05 6.45
N ILE A 56 8.14 1.93 7.24
CA ILE A 56 7.30 3.05 7.70
C ILE A 56 7.59 3.38 9.17
N THR A 57 7.68 4.66 9.50
CA THR A 57 7.75 5.16 10.88
C THR A 57 6.78 6.31 11.07
N ASP A 58 6.03 6.32 12.17
CA ASP A 58 5.28 7.51 12.56
C ASP A 58 6.23 8.58 13.13
N ALA A 59 6.35 9.69 12.42
CA ALA A 59 7.27 10.78 12.73
C ALA A 59 6.59 12.01 13.34
N THR A 60 5.37 11.88 13.87
CA THR A 60 4.63 13.02 14.42
C THR A 60 5.12 13.42 15.79
N CYS A 61 6.18 14.23 15.82
CA CYS A 61 6.43 15.15 16.91
C CYS A 61 6.33 16.58 16.36
N ALA A 62 5.29 17.31 16.77
CA ALA A 62 5.19 18.71 16.43
C ALA A 62 6.28 19.49 17.18
N SER A 63 7.08 20.28 16.46
CA SER A 63 7.94 21.26 17.11
C SER A 63 7.03 22.28 17.80
N PRO A 64 7.20 22.49 19.10
CA PRO A 64 6.34 23.40 19.83
C PRO A 64 6.57 24.83 19.34
N ALA A 65 5.51 25.64 19.31
CA ALA A 65 5.67 27.09 19.26
C ALA A 65 6.55 27.53 20.46
N ALA A 66 7.43 28.50 20.24
CA ALA A 66 8.55 28.87 21.11
C ALA A 66 8.33 28.60 22.61
N GLY A 67 9.10 27.67 23.18
CA GLY A 67 9.18 27.39 24.62
C GLY A 67 8.36 26.20 25.14
N GLY A 68 7.56 25.53 24.31
CA GLY A 68 6.85 24.30 24.71
C GLY A 68 7.71 23.04 24.67
N ALA A 69 7.20 21.94 25.23
CA ALA A 69 7.73 20.59 24.99
C ALA A 69 7.18 20.04 23.66
N PRO A 70 7.95 19.24 22.90
CA PRO A 70 7.44 18.62 21.68
C PRO A 70 6.24 17.74 21.99
N GLN A 71 5.15 17.96 21.26
CA GLN A 71 3.94 17.16 21.40
C GLN A 71 3.98 16.07 20.32
N CYS A 72 4.22 14.84 20.76
CA CYS A 72 4.24 13.68 19.89
C CYS A 72 2.87 12.99 19.89
N SER A 73 2.52 12.32 18.78
CA SER A 73 1.40 11.39 18.79
C SER A 73 1.70 10.22 19.73
N ALA A 74 0.65 9.47 20.11
CA ALA A 74 0.81 8.24 20.89
C ALA A 74 1.67 7.19 20.17
N ASP A 75 1.70 7.24 18.83
CA ASP A 75 2.35 6.26 17.97
C ASP A 75 3.74 6.71 17.50
N ALA A 76 4.24 7.87 17.98
CA ALA A 76 5.49 8.43 17.52
C ALA A 76 6.67 7.48 17.74
N GLY A 77 7.42 7.23 16.66
CA GLY A 77 8.55 6.30 16.63
C GLY A 77 8.18 4.83 16.43
N LEU A 78 6.88 4.48 16.38
CA LEU A 78 6.46 3.13 16.03
C LEU A 78 6.79 2.84 14.56
N PHE A 79 7.22 1.61 14.32
CA PHE A 79 7.65 1.12 13.02
C PHE A 79 6.67 0.10 12.47
N GLY A 80 6.53 0.08 11.15
CA GLY A 80 5.81 -0.94 10.41
C GLY A 80 6.42 -1.20 9.05
N PHE A 81 6.06 -2.34 8.46
CA PHE A 81 6.58 -2.79 7.18
C PHE A 81 5.43 -3.23 6.26
N MET A 82 5.42 -2.67 5.05
CA MET A 82 4.40 -2.95 4.03
C MET A 82 5.08 -3.31 2.72
N ILE A 83 4.57 -4.32 2.02
CA ILE A 83 5.00 -4.64 0.65
C ILE A 83 3.83 -4.42 -0.29
N ILE A 84 4.11 -3.78 -1.42
CA ILE A 84 3.21 -3.70 -2.57
C ILE A 84 3.89 -4.38 -3.75
N SER A 85 3.35 -5.53 -4.14
CA SER A 85 3.81 -6.29 -5.30
C SER A 85 2.94 -5.98 -6.50
N THR A 86 3.55 -5.70 -7.64
CA THR A 86 2.89 -5.43 -8.92
C THR A 86 3.36 -6.44 -9.94
N TYR A 87 2.47 -7.33 -10.34
CA TYR A 87 2.78 -8.38 -11.31
C TYR A 87 2.03 -8.15 -12.62
N GLU A 88 2.59 -8.63 -13.71
CA GLU A 88 1.87 -8.67 -14.97
C GLU A 88 0.63 -9.56 -14.85
N ARG A 89 -0.52 -9.03 -15.31
CA ARG A 89 -1.76 -9.81 -15.41
C ARG A 89 -1.65 -10.91 -16.47
N GLY A 90 -0.87 -10.69 -17.52
CA GLY A 90 -0.77 -11.60 -18.66
C GLY A 90 -2.13 -11.79 -19.34
N SER A 91 -2.47 -13.06 -19.65
CA SER A 91 -3.73 -13.44 -20.32
C SER A 91 -4.87 -13.77 -19.35
N SER A 92 -4.69 -13.62 -18.03
CA SER A 92 -5.70 -13.99 -17.04
C SER A 92 -6.96 -13.13 -17.17
N ALA A 93 -8.10 -13.77 -17.45
CA ALA A 93 -9.38 -13.07 -17.65
C ALA A 93 -9.96 -12.51 -16.34
N ASP A 94 -9.69 -13.18 -15.21
CA ASP A 94 -10.15 -12.83 -13.88
C ASP A 94 -9.06 -13.12 -12.83
N LEU A 95 -9.31 -12.62 -11.62
CA LEU A 95 -8.37 -12.67 -10.53
C LEU A 95 -8.20 -14.09 -9.97
N THR A 96 -9.25 -14.89 -9.97
CA THR A 96 -9.20 -16.30 -9.54
C THR A 96 -8.25 -17.10 -10.42
N SER A 97 -8.38 -16.97 -11.75
CA SER A 97 -7.51 -17.64 -12.72
C SER A 97 -6.04 -17.22 -12.57
N TRP A 98 -5.78 -15.94 -12.28
CA TRP A 98 -4.43 -15.46 -12.02
C TRP A 98 -3.85 -16.06 -10.73
N ILE A 99 -4.63 -16.06 -9.64
CA ILE A 99 -4.25 -16.63 -8.35
C ILE A 99 -3.89 -18.11 -8.48
N ASP A 100 -4.77 -18.90 -9.10
CA ASP A 100 -4.58 -20.34 -9.26
C ASP A 100 -3.32 -20.69 -10.09
N SER A 101 -2.93 -19.79 -11.01
CA SER A 101 -1.78 -20.00 -11.89
C SER A 101 -0.45 -19.55 -11.27
N ASN A 102 -0.47 -18.56 -10.36
CA ASN A 102 0.74 -17.89 -9.88
C ASN A 102 1.03 -18.09 -8.40
N LEU A 103 0.03 -18.41 -7.57
CA LEU A 103 0.22 -18.61 -6.14
C LEU A 103 0.25 -20.10 -5.80
N PRO A 104 1.35 -20.60 -5.20
CA PRO A 104 1.39 -21.97 -4.71
C PRO A 104 0.45 -22.13 -3.52
N HIS A 105 -0.51 -23.05 -3.61
CA HIS A 105 -1.54 -23.30 -2.58
C HIS A 105 -2.33 -22.02 -2.22
N PRO A 106 -3.19 -21.53 -3.12
CA PRO A 106 -3.90 -20.29 -2.91
C PRO A 106 -4.79 -20.36 -1.66
N PRO A 107 -4.68 -19.40 -0.72
CA PRO A 107 -5.58 -19.34 0.42
C PRO A 107 -7.03 -19.11 -0.03
N SER A 108 -7.99 -19.45 0.84
CA SER A 108 -9.36 -18.99 0.64
C SER A 108 -9.42 -17.47 0.57
N SER A 109 -10.39 -16.93 -0.16
CA SER A 109 -10.48 -15.51 -0.44
C SER A 109 -11.91 -14.98 -0.33
N ASP A 110 -12.02 -13.75 0.14
CA ASP A 110 -13.28 -13.01 0.23
C ASP A 110 -13.24 -11.79 -0.68
N THR A 111 -14.37 -11.49 -1.33
CA THR A 111 -14.46 -10.29 -2.19
C THR A 111 -14.44 -9.01 -1.37
N ILE A 112 -13.64 -8.04 -1.81
CA ILE A 112 -13.55 -6.70 -1.22
C ILE A 112 -13.68 -5.62 -2.28
N SER A 113 -13.95 -4.38 -1.84
CA SER A 113 -13.80 -3.20 -2.69
C SER A 113 -12.43 -2.57 -2.43
N TRP A 114 -11.66 -2.34 -3.50
CA TRP A 114 -10.34 -1.72 -3.41
C TRP A 114 -10.15 -0.72 -4.55
N GLY A 115 -10.11 0.57 -4.22
CA GLY A 115 -9.93 1.65 -5.18
C GLY A 115 -10.86 1.56 -6.39
N ASN A 116 -10.27 1.68 -7.58
CA ASN A 116 -10.91 1.47 -8.88
C ASN A 116 -10.51 0.14 -9.54
N SER A 117 -10.15 -0.88 -8.76
CA SER A 117 -9.82 -2.22 -9.30
C SER A 117 -11.00 -2.87 -10.03
N VAL A 118 -10.70 -3.80 -10.94
CA VAL A 118 -11.72 -4.60 -11.66
C VAL A 118 -12.29 -5.68 -10.74
N GLN A 119 -11.41 -6.36 -10.01
CA GLN A 119 -11.73 -7.33 -8.98
C GLN A 119 -10.73 -7.17 -7.86
N ALA A 120 -11.16 -7.37 -6.61
CA ALA A 120 -10.24 -7.42 -5.48
C ALA A 120 -10.71 -8.43 -4.45
N PHE A 121 -9.74 -9.16 -3.89
CA PHE A 121 -9.96 -10.14 -2.84
C PHE A 121 -9.09 -9.84 -1.62
N ARG A 122 -9.59 -10.22 -0.44
CA ARG A 122 -8.79 -10.42 0.76
C ARG A 122 -8.53 -11.91 0.91
N LEU A 123 -7.27 -12.30 0.94
CA LEU A 123 -6.84 -13.68 1.18
C LEU A 123 -6.86 -13.98 2.68
N ALA A 124 -7.04 -15.25 3.05
CA ALA A 124 -7.08 -15.69 4.44
C ALA A 124 -5.76 -15.46 5.21
N ASP A 125 -4.64 -15.30 4.49
CA ASP A 125 -3.34 -14.92 5.08
C ASP A 125 -3.22 -13.41 5.37
N GLY A 126 -4.26 -12.63 5.05
CA GLY A 126 -4.32 -11.18 5.29
C GLY A 126 -3.92 -10.32 4.10
N ARG A 127 -3.30 -10.91 3.07
CA ARG A 127 -2.95 -10.17 1.85
C ARG A 127 -4.20 -9.69 1.14
N ARG A 128 -4.14 -8.51 0.56
CA ARG A 128 -5.16 -8.00 -0.36
C ARG A 128 -4.60 -8.09 -1.76
N ILE A 129 -5.42 -8.53 -2.70
CA ILE A 129 -5.01 -8.69 -4.09
C ILE A 129 -6.04 -8.07 -5.00
N ALA A 130 -5.62 -7.28 -5.97
CA ALA A 130 -6.47 -6.59 -6.92
C ALA A 130 -6.03 -6.87 -8.36
N LEU A 131 -7.01 -7.18 -9.20
CA LEU A 131 -6.88 -7.17 -10.65
C LEU A 131 -7.13 -5.75 -11.15
N THR A 132 -6.17 -5.21 -11.87
CA THR A 132 -6.30 -3.95 -12.60
C THR A 132 -6.40 -4.25 -14.10
N PRO A 133 -6.63 -3.25 -14.98
CA PRO A 133 -6.67 -3.51 -16.42
C PRO A 133 -5.39 -4.20 -16.93
N HIS A 134 -4.21 -3.83 -16.44
CA HIS A 134 -2.91 -4.36 -16.90
C HIS A 134 -2.14 -5.23 -15.89
N HIS A 135 -2.39 -5.08 -14.58
CA HIS A 135 -1.59 -5.72 -13.55
C HIS A 135 -2.43 -6.49 -12.54
N VAL A 136 -1.73 -7.27 -11.71
CA VAL A 136 -2.23 -7.74 -10.43
C VAL A 136 -1.39 -7.11 -9.33
N VAL A 137 -2.06 -6.40 -8.42
CA VAL A 137 -1.42 -5.71 -7.30
C VAL A 137 -1.72 -6.47 -6.01
N ILE A 138 -0.69 -6.81 -5.24
CA ILE A 138 -0.81 -7.44 -3.92
C ILE A 138 -0.31 -6.44 -2.87
N LEU A 139 -1.14 -6.21 -1.85
CA LEU A 139 -0.79 -5.46 -0.65
C LEU A 139 -0.62 -6.43 0.51
N GLU A 140 0.60 -6.47 1.06
CA GLU A 140 0.94 -7.22 2.26
C GLU A 140 1.28 -6.27 3.41
N LEU A 141 0.53 -6.37 4.49
CA LEU A 141 0.70 -5.57 5.70
C LEU A 141 1.23 -6.50 6.79
N HIS A 142 2.47 -6.29 7.21
CA HIS A 142 3.05 -7.12 8.26
C HIS A 142 2.58 -6.65 9.62
N ALA A 143 2.33 -7.61 10.52
CA ALA A 143 2.03 -7.30 11.91
C ALA A 143 3.21 -6.51 12.52
N SER A 144 2.91 -5.32 13.02
CA SER A 144 3.91 -4.41 13.58
C SER A 144 3.32 -3.56 14.70
N PRO A 145 4.17 -2.93 15.55
CA PRO A 145 3.70 -1.99 16.56
C PRO A 145 2.91 -0.83 15.96
N LEU A 146 3.29 -0.36 14.76
CA LEU A 146 2.46 0.56 14.00
C LEU A 146 1.29 -0.20 13.38
N ASP A 147 0.06 0.22 13.65
CA ASP A 147 -1.17 -0.44 13.16
C ASP A 147 -1.41 -0.13 11.66
N LEU A 148 -0.63 -0.79 10.81
CA LEU A 148 -0.75 -0.66 9.36
C LEU A 148 -2.09 -1.18 8.84
N GLU A 149 -2.58 -2.27 9.43
CA GLU A 149 -3.82 -2.93 8.99
C GLU A 149 -5.02 -1.99 9.11
N THR A 150 -5.23 -1.34 10.26
CA THR A 150 -6.34 -0.39 10.43
C THR A 150 -6.14 0.85 9.55
N GLN A 151 -4.93 1.41 9.53
CA GLN A 151 -4.65 2.66 8.81
C GLN A 151 -4.81 2.48 7.29
N MET A 152 -4.32 1.39 6.72
CA MET A 152 -4.43 1.15 5.28
C MET A 152 -5.83 0.63 4.89
N SER A 153 -6.49 -0.17 5.74
CA SER A 153 -7.86 -0.65 5.47
C SER A 153 -8.86 0.49 5.32
N SER A 154 -8.78 1.50 6.20
CA SER A 154 -9.65 2.68 6.14
C SER A 154 -9.46 3.52 4.87
N ARG A 155 -8.37 3.31 4.13
CA ARG A 155 -7.99 4.09 2.95
C ARG A 155 -8.04 3.29 1.65
N LEU A 156 -8.52 2.05 1.65
CA LEU A 156 -8.61 1.23 0.43
C LEU A 156 -9.38 1.93 -0.69
N ALA A 157 -10.43 2.68 -0.37
CA ALA A 157 -11.21 3.42 -1.37
C ALA A 157 -10.44 4.59 -2.03
N THR A 158 -9.32 5.02 -1.45
CA THR A 158 -8.49 6.11 -1.99
C THR A 158 -7.48 5.63 -3.02
N TRP A 159 -7.29 4.31 -3.15
CA TRP A 159 -6.34 3.76 -4.11
C TRP A 159 -6.80 4.04 -5.54
N LYS A 160 -5.83 4.37 -6.39
CA LYS A 160 -6.03 4.57 -7.82
C LYS A 160 -5.04 3.70 -8.56
N PHE A 161 -5.54 2.83 -9.42
CA PHE A 161 -4.80 2.03 -10.39
C PHE A 161 -4.96 2.71 -11.75
N SER A 162 -3.86 3.21 -12.32
CA SER A 162 -3.83 3.95 -13.59
C SER A 162 -3.53 3.06 -14.79
N TYR A 163 -3.01 1.85 -14.56
CA TYR A 163 -2.86 0.78 -15.56
C TYR A 163 -3.70 -0.43 -15.16
#